data_AF-A0A7W9E375-F1
#
_entry.id   AF-A0A7W9E375-F1
#
_cell.length_a   1.000
_cell.length_b   1.000
_cell.length_c   1.000
_cell.angle_alpha   90.00
_cell.angle_beta   90.00
_cell.angle_gamma   90.00
#
_symmetry.space_group_name_H-M   'P 1'
#
loop_
_entity.id
_entity.type
_entity.pdbx_description
1 polymer ?
#
loop_
_entity_poly.entity_id
_entity_poly.type
_entity_poly.pdbx_seq_one_letter_code
_entity_poly.pdbx_strand_id
1 'polypeptide(L)'
;MGDLLLPGRGSNFEDGRASNYVYVTATVDAATWGAELAVGAGRARIYIVEPTGPLEDDPNVTDKKFPGNPTRSFRTREPVEIVSELRDWTAHSPDQVQSMRDGLADLKRRGLAVLDD
;
A
#
# COMPACT_ATOMS: atom_id res chain seq x y z
N MET A 1 8.87 -1.34 18.88
CA MET A 1 7.73 -0.40 19.10
C MET A 1 8.38 0.94 19.31
N GLY A 2 8.00 1.93 18.51
CA GLY A 2 8.82 3.13 18.29
C GLY A 2 9.85 2.97 17.16
N ASP A 3 9.67 1.98 16.29
CA ASP A 3 10.53 1.77 15.14
C ASP A 3 10.05 2.72 14.02
N LEU A 4 10.98 3.40 13.36
CA LEU A 4 10.66 4.26 12.22
C LEU A 4 10.72 3.48 10.91
N LEU A 5 9.63 3.51 10.15
CA LEU A 5 9.60 3.07 8.78
C LEU A 5 9.97 4.25 7.87
N LEU A 6 11.12 4.11 7.21
CA LEU A 6 11.67 5.10 6.28
C LEU A 6 11.21 4.82 4.84
N PRO A 7 11.04 5.87 4.00
CA PRO A 7 10.92 5.71 2.55
C PRO A 7 12.22 5.17 1.93
N GLY A 8 12.20 4.91 0.61
CA GLY A 8 13.36 4.41 -0.15
C GLY A 8 13.47 2.88 -0.20
N ARG A 9 12.41 2.16 0.19
CA ARG A 9 12.33 0.69 0.06
C ARG A 9 11.95 0.30 -1.37
N GLY A 10 12.20 -0.96 -1.75
CA GLY A 10 11.76 -1.47 -3.06
C GLY A 10 10.23 -1.41 -3.21
N SER A 11 9.74 -1.06 -4.39
CA SER A 11 8.31 -1.02 -4.71
C SER A 11 7.71 -2.42 -4.72
N ASN A 12 6.44 -2.51 -4.29
CA ASN A 12 5.66 -3.76 -4.35
C ASN A 12 5.12 -4.06 -5.75
N PHE A 13 5.06 -3.07 -6.65
CA PHE A 13 4.37 -3.18 -7.94
C PHE A 13 5.31 -3.07 -9.14
N GLU A 14 6.49 -2.47 -8.97
CA GLU A 14 7.51 -2.33 -10.03
C GLU A 14 8.87 -2.81 -9.52
N ASP A 15 9.43 -3.81 -10.20
CA ASP A 15 10.71 -4.41 -9.82
C ASP A 15 11.87 -3.44 -10.10
N GLY A 16 12.81 -3.34 -9.16
CA GLY A 16 13.95 -2.41 -9.23
C GLY A 16 13.65 -0.94 -8.96
N ARG A 17 12.38 -0.53 -8.78
CA ARG A 17 12.03 0.84 -8.37
C ARG A 17 12.14 1.00 -6.86
N ALA A 18 12.86 2.01 -6.39
CA ALA A 18 12.78 2.48 -5.01
C ALA A 18 11.54 3.38 -4.87
N SER A 19 10.74 3.16 -3.83
CA SER A 19 9.60 4.01 -3.52
C SER A 19 10.05 5.25 -2.76
N ASN A 20 9.72 6.43 -3.29
CA ASN A 20 10.06 7.71 -2.68
C ASN A 20 9.20 8.03 -1.44
N TYR A 21 8.16 7.25 -1.20
CA TYR A 21 7.15 7.51 -0.19
C TYR A 21 6.89 6.31 0.70
N VAL A 22 6.36 6.56 1.89
CA VAL A 22 5.63 5.57 2.68
C VAL A 22 4.15 5.73 2.39
N TYR A 23 3.50 4.64 1.98
CA TYR A 23 2.06 4.60 1.72
C TYR A 23 1.32 4.12 2.96
N VAL A 24 0.27 4.85 3.34
CA VAL A 24 -0.57 4.57 4.52
C VAL A 24 -2.05 4.73 4.17
N THR A 25 -2.94 4.18 4.98
CA THR A 25 -4.39 4.33 4.77
C THR A 25 -5.14 4.35 6.09
N ALA A 26 -6.29 5.03 6.10
CA ALA A 26 -7.20 5.07 7.24
C ALA A 26 -8.34 4.03 7.14
N THR A 27 -8.28 3.07 6.20
CA THR A 27 -9.24 1.97 6.09
C THR A 27 -8.57 0.61 6.22
N VAL A 28 -9.19 -0.30 6.97
CA VAL A 28 -8.67 -1.67 7.15
C VAL A 28 -8.66 -2.41 5.82
N ASP A 29 -9.68 -2.23 4.98
CA ASP A 29 -9.78 -2.88 3.66
C ASP A 29 -8.59 -2.57 2.75
N ALA A 30 -8.22 -1.29 2.61
CA ALA A 30 -7.05 -0.90 1.82
C ALA A 30 -5.73 -1.37 2.47
N ALA A 31 -5.65 -1.39 3.80
CA ALA A 31 -4.48 -1.92 4.50
C ALA A 31 -4.31 -3.42 4.27
N THR A 32 -5.42 -4.16 4.24
CA THR A 32 -5.47 -5.59 3.90
C THR A 32 -4.93 -5.83 2.49
N TRP A 33 -5.39 -5.05 1.50
CA TRP A 33 -4.85 -5.13 0.13
C TRP A 33 -3.34 -4.84 0.08
N GLY A 34 -2.89 -3.79 0.78
CA GLY A 34 -1.46 -3.47 0.87
C GLY A 34 -0.64 -4.62 1.44
N ALA A 35 -1.16 -5.30 2.47
CA ALA A 35 -0.48 -6.43 3.11
C ALA A 35 -0.46 -7.71 2.24
N GLU A 36 -1.54 -7.99 1.49
CA GLU A 36 -1.68 -9.19 0.66
C GLU A 36 -0.97 -9.09 -0.70
N LEU A 37 -0.82 -7.88 -1.22
CA LEU A 37 -0.15 -7.59 -2.48
C LEU A 37 1.32 -7.23 -2.32
N ALA A 38 1.80 -7.05 -1.08
CA ALA A 38 3.20 -6.77 -0.80
C ALA A 38 4.13 -7.89 -1.31
N VAL A 39 5.31 -7.51 -1.80
CA VAL A 39 6.33 -8.45 -2.25
C VAL A 39 7.08 -8.98 -1.02
N GLY A 40 7.15 -10.30 -0.91
CA GLY A 40 7.90 -10.98 0.14
C GLY A 40 7.38 -12.39 0.43
N ALA A 41 8.23 -13.22 1.04
CA ALA A 41 7.87 -14.58 1.44
C ALA A 41 7.27 -14.67 2.86
N GLY A 42 7.25 -13.55 3.59
CA GLY A 42 6.76 -13.49 4.97
C GLY A 42 5.24 -13.42 5.06
N ARG A 43 4.72 -13.67 6.26
CA ARG A 43 3.30 -13.43 6.56
C ARG A 43 2.96 -11.96 6.36
N ALA A 44 1.84 -11.68 5.71
CA ALA A 44 1.24 -10.35 5.63
C ALA A 44 1.03 -9.74 7.03
N ARG A 45 1.31 -8.45 7.16
CA ARG A 45 1.18 -7.70 8.43
C ARG A 45 0.59 -6.33 8.15
N ILE A 46 -0.24 -5.86 9.09
CA ILE A 46 -0.77 -4.51 9.11
C ILE A 46 -0.25 -3.85 10.38
N TYR A 47 0.37 -2.69 10.23
CA TYR A 47 0.85 -1.89 11.34
C TYR A 47 0.01 -0.62 11.46
N ILE A 48 -0.33 -0.25 12.69
CA ILE A 48 -0.84 1.08 13.01
C ILE A 48 0.39 1.97 13.15
N VAL A 49 0.36 3.10 12.45
CA VAL A 49 1.49 4.03 12.38
C VAL A 49 1.05 5.46 12.64
N GLU A 50 1.97 6.26 13.16
CA GLU A 50 1.81 7.71 13.29
C GLU A 50 2.77 8.40 12.30
N PRO A 51 2.27 9.28 11.41
CA PRO A 51 3.13 10.00 10.49
C PRO A 51 3.95 11.05 11.24
N THR A 52 5.26 11.14 10.96
CA THR A 52 6.11 12.18 11.56
C THR A 52 6.08 13.49 10.76
N GLY A 53 5.32 13.53 9.66
CA GLY A 53 5.24 14.65 8.74
C GLY A 53 3.92 14.71 7.98
N PRO A 54 3.82 15.61 6.98
CA PRO A 54 2.57 15.79 6.23
C PRO A 54 2.21 14.55 5.41
N LEU A 55 0.91 14.31 5.30
CA LEU A 55 0.31 13.32 4.41
C LEU A 55 -0.29 14.04 3.20
N GLU A 56 -0.12 13.46 2.01
CA GLU A 56 -0.84 13.85 0.80
C GLU A 56 -1.68 12.66 0.30
N ASP A 57 -2.78 12.94 -0.40
CA ASP A 57 -3.61 11.89 -1.00
C ASP A 57 -2.77 11.01 -1.95
N ASP A 58 -3.00 9.71 -1.91
CA ASP A 58 -2.33 8.78 -2.82
C ASP A 58 -2.91 8.94 -4.23
N PRO A 59 -2.14 9.44 -5.20
CA PRO A 59 -2.62 9.65 -6.56
C PRO A 59 -2.98 8.33 -7.24
N ASN A 60 -2.45 7.17 -6.83
CA ASN A 60 -2.74 5.89 -7.48
C ASN A 60 -4.19 5.42 -7.27
N VAL A 61 -4.88 5.95 -6.27
CA VAL A 61 -6.26 5.55 -5.93
C VAL A 61 -7.22 6.73 -5.70
N THR A 62 -6.72 7.96 -5.74
CA THR A 62 -7.52 9.19 -5.64
C THR A 62 -7.90 9.70 -7.03
N ASP A 63 -9.19 10.01 -7.24
CA ASP A 63 -9.72 10.50 -8.52
C ASP A 63 -9.38 9.61 -9.74
N LYS A 64 -9.19 8.31 -9.51
CA LYS A 64 -8.98 7.31 -10.57
C LYS A 64 -10.30 6.65 -10.93
N LYS A 65 -10.65 5.54 -10.27
CA LYS A 65 -11.88 4.79 -10.55
C LYS A 65 -13.13 5.46 -9.98
N PHE A 66 -12.96 6.17 -8.86
CA PHE A 66 -14.02 6.85 -8.14
C PHE A 66 -13.57 8.29 -7.82
N PRO A 67 -14.51 9.25 -7.72
CA PRO A 67 -14.17 10.63 -7.35
C PRO A 67 -13.69 10.71 -5.90
N GLY A 68 -12.69 11.56 -5.67
CA GLY A 68 -12.04 11.77 -4.38
C GLY A 68 -11.19 10.58 -3.92
N ASN A 69 -10.99 10.49 -2.59
CA ASN A 69 -10.18 9.46 -1.94
C ASN A 69 -11.04 8.55 -1.02
N PRO A 70 -11.90 7.68 -1.59
CA PRO A 70 -12.82 6.86 -0.79
C PRO A 70 -12.11 5.80 0.06
N THR A 71 -10.92 5.34 -0.36
CA THR A 71 -10.09 4.39 0.39
C THR A 71 -9.31 5.05 1.50
N ARG A 72 -9.32 6.40 1.57
CA ARG A 72 -8.53 7.22 2.50
C ARG A 72 -7.06 6.79 2.49
N SER A 73 -6.49 6.65 1.30
CA SER A 73 -5.09 6.26 1.10
C SER A 73 -4.23 7.50 0.89
N PHE A 74 -3.09 7.52 1.54
CA PHE A 74 -2.18 8.65 1.59
C PHE A 74 -0.74 8.19 1.38
N ARG A 75 0.13 9.14 1.11
CA ARG A 75 1.58 8.92 1.05
C ARG A 75 2.33 10.05 1.75
N THR A 76 3.53 9.76 2.23
CA THR A 76 4.42 10.76 2.83
C THR A 76 5.89 10.49 2.50
N ARG A 77 6.67 11.57 2.36
CA ARG A 77 8.14 11.50 2.22
C ARG A 77 8.86 11.45 3.56
N GLU A 78 8.15 11.72 4.64
CA GLU A 78 8.71 11.65 5.98
C GLU A 78 8.55 10.23 6.54
N PRO A 79 9.34 9.86 7.56
CA PRO A 79 9.16 8.59 8.26
C PRO A 79 7.74 8.44 8.86
N VAL A 80 7.38 7.20 9.15
CA VAL A 80 6.23 6.90 10.02
C VAL A 80 6.68 6.05 11.19
N GLU A 81 6.14 6.31 12.38
CA GLU A 81 6.44 5.56 13.59
C GLU A 81 5.47 4.39 13.73
N ILE A 82 5.99 3.19 13.94
CA ILE A 82 5.18 1.99 14.21
C ILE A 82 4.76 2.00 15.68
N VAL A 83 3.48 2.28 15.92
CA VAL A 83 2.89 2.30 17.26
C VAL A 83 2.38 0.92 17.68
N SER A 84 1.81 0.14 16.76
CA SER A 84 1.35 -1.23 17.07
C SER A 84 1.13 -2.08 15.81
N GLU A 85 0.93 -3.39 16.00
CA GLU A 85 0.53 -4.34 14.94
C GLU A 85 -0.97 -4.62 15.09
N LEU A 86 -1.74 -4.44 14.02
CA LEU A 86 -3.13 -4.88 13.96
C LEU A 86 -3.13 -6.38 13.64
N ARG A 87 -3.59 -7.20 14.58
CA ARG A 87 -3.60 -8.67 14.45
C ARG A 87 -4.95 -9.24 14.05
N ASP A 88 -6.02 -8.57 14.46
CA ASP A 88 -7.39 -9.04 14.27
C ASP A 88 -8.01 -8.41 13.02
N TRP A 89 -7.47 -8.75 11.85
CA TRP A 89 -8.03 -8.36 10.56
C TRP A 89 -8.37 -9.60 9.73
N THR A 90 -9.39 -9.45 8.90
CA THR A 90 -9.88 -10.52 8.01
C THR A 90 -9.22 -10.36 6.65
N ALA A 91 -8.53 -11.40 6.20
CA ALA A 91 -7.99 -11.49 4.85
C ALA A 91 -9.11 -11.59 3.81
N HIS A 92 -8.83 -11.15 2.58
CA HIS A 92 -9.73 -11.39 1.47
C HIS A 92 -9.78 -12.89 1.12
N SER A 93 -10.80 -13.30 0.37
CA SER A 93 -10.84 -14.67 -0.12
C SER A 93 -9.67 -14.95 -1.08
N PRO A 94 -9.16 -16.19 -1.14
CA PRO A 94 -8.09 -16.53 -2.08
C PRO A 94 -8.42 -16.17 -3.53
N ASP A 95 -9.68 -16.35 -3.95
CA ASP A 95 -10.15 -16.00 -5.30
C ASP A 95 -10.12 -14.50 -5.56
N GLN A 96 -10.46 -13.67 -4.56
CA GLN A 96 -10.37 -12.21 -4.67
C GLN A 96 -8.91 -11.76 -4.84
N VAL A 97 -8.00 -12.31 -4.01
CA VAL A 97 -6.57 -11.99 -4.07
C VAL A 97 -5.99 -12.41 -5.42
N GLN A 98 -6.33 -13.62 -5.89
CA GLN A 98 -5.86 -14.12 -7.17
C GLN A 98 -6.37 -13.26 -8.33
N SER A 99 -7.66 -12.91 -8.34
CA SER A 99 -8.26 -12.05 -9.37
C SER A 99 -7.57 -10.69 -9.44
N MET A 100 -7.23 -10.10 -8.28
CA MET A 100 -6.51 -8.83 -8.23
C MET A 100 -5.09 -8.96 -8.78
N ARG A 101 -4.35 -10.00 -8.39
CA ARG A 101 -3.00 -10.27 -8.89
C ARG A 101 -2.99 -10.48 -10.41
N ASP A 102 -3.97 -11.21 -10.94
CA ASP A 102 -4.10 -11.43 -12.38
C ASP A 102 -4.40 -10.13 -13.12
N GLY A 103 -5.24 -9.26 -12.56
CA GLY A 103 -5.51 -7.92 -13.09
C GLY A 103 -4.27 -7.03 -13.13
N LEU A 104 -3.49 -7.00 -12.03
CA LEU A 104 -2.22 -6.26 -11.97
C LEU A 104 -1.20 -6.81 -12.99
N ALA A 105 -1.11 -8.13 -13.12
CA ALA A 105 -0.25 -8.77 -14.10
C ALA A 105 -0.66 -8.43 -15.55
N ASP A 106 -1.96 -8.36 -15.83
CA ASP A 106 -2.47 -7.96 -17.15
C ASP A 106 -2.14 -6.50 -17.47
N LEU A 107 -2.36 -5.59 -16.52
CA LEU A 107 -1.99 -4.17 -16.66
C LEU A 107 -0.50 -4.01 -16.94
N LYS A 108 0.36 -4.77 -16.24
CA LYS A 108 1.80 -4.78 -16.47
C LYS A 108 2.15 -5.29 -17.87
N ARG A 109 1.56 -6.41 -18.31
CA ARG A 109 1.78 -6.95 -19.68
C ARG A 109 1.39 -5.96 -20.77
N ARG A 110 0.36 -5.15 -20.53
CA ARG A 110 -0.15 -4.14 -21.47
C ARG A 110 0.59 -2.80 -21.40
N GLY A 111 1.53 -2.64 -20.46
CA GLY A 111 2.23 -1.37 -20.24
C GLY A 111 1.33 -0.26 -19.66
N LEU A 112 0.21 -0.63 -19.02
CA LEU A 112 -0.77 0.30 -18.43
C LEU A 112 -0.66 0.40 -16.91
N ALA A 113 0.25 -0.34 -16.29
CA ALA A 113 0.56 -0.26 -14.86
C ALA A 113 1.38 1.02 -14.57
N VAL A 114 0.77 2.19 -14.73
CA VAL A 114 1.37 3.48 -14.40
C VAL A 114 1.34 3.66 -12.88
N LEU A 115 2.51 3.86 -12.29
CA LEU A 115 2.67 4.13 -10.86
C LEU A 115 3.11 5.58 -10.67
N ASP A 116 2.27 6.34 -9.96
CA ASP A 116 2.56 7.70 -9.53
C ASP A 116 3.23 7.61 -8.13
N ASP A 117 4.57 7.64 -8.12
CA ASP A 117 5.43 7.66 -6.92
C ASP A 117 6.22 8.96 -6.87
#